data_AF-A0A9X0U3W0-F1
#
_entry.id   AF-A0A9X0U3W0-F1
#
_cell.length_a   1.000
_cell.length_b   1.000
_cell.length_c   1.000
_cell.angle_alpha   90.00
_cell.angle_beta   90.00
_cell.angle_gamma   90.00
#
_symmetry.space_group_name_H-M   'P 1'
#
loop_
_entity.id
_entity.type
_entity.pdbx_description
1 polymer ?
#
loop_
_entity_poly.entity_id
_entity_poly.type
_entity_poly.pdbx_seq_one_letter_code
_entity_poly.pdbx_strand_id
1 'polypeptide(L)'
;MLISQLHLAVLKAHNAFVNDARLAGVPNDHVFDEAARQLRWHYQWIVLHEFLPTLVGPALADQVLKDGPHYFRPGRDAFIPLEFADAAYRYGHSQIRHHFQLNLLSDPVPLFPDLLGFRAVPRQHAVDWKLFFDAPHATSAQRAKKIDGKLVKALIDLPVAVTGETEIDAYHSLAVRDLQRGQGIGLPSGEAVARHLGITPLIADEVGIASTGWHGETPLWYYILREADVCTGGHRLGPVGGLIVAEVLNGLVDADATSFRQSHDEWLPKKSLSELLAS
;
A
#
# COMPACT_ATOMS: atom_id res chain seq x y z
N MET A 1 5.13 -11.57 -9.85
CA MET A 1 4.73 -12.90 -9.34
C MET A 1 3.94 -12.87 -8.02
N LEU A 2 4.37 -12.14 -6.98
CA LEU A 2 3.62 -12.06 -5.71
C LEU A 2 2.20 -11.51 -5.90
N ILE A 3 2.07 -10.44 -6.68
CA ILE A 3 0.78 -9.79 -6.97
C ILE A 3 -0.20 -10.73 -7.69
N SER A 4 0.24 -11.54 -8.64
CA SER A 4 -0.65 -12.48 -9.34
C SER A 4 -1.16 -13.59 -8.41
N GLN A 5 -0.34 -14.02 -7.45
CA GLN A 5 -0.78 -14.98 -6.43
C GLN A 5 -1.75 -14.34 -5.42
N LEU A 6 -1.59 -13.05 -5.11
CA LEU A 6 -2.55 -12.32 -4.27
C LEU A 6 -3.92 -12.24 -4.96
N HIS A 7 -3.95 -11.93 -6.27
CA HIS A 7 -5.19 -11.96 -7.05
C HIS A 7 -5.85 -13.36 -7.04
N LEU A 8 -5.06 -14.43 -7.13
CA LEU A 8 -5.57 -15.79 -7.00
C LEU A 8 -6.20 -16.04 -5.61
N ALA A 9 -5.56 -15.57 -4.53
CA ALA A 9 -6.11 -15.69 -3.18
C ALA A 9 -7.44 -14.93 -3.06
N VAL A 10 -7.54 -13.72 -3.60
CA VAL A 10 -8.78 -12.93 -3.65
C VAL A 10 -9.88 -13.64 -4.45
N LEU A 11 -9.54 -14.28 -5.58
CA LEU A 11 -10.49 -15.08 -6.37
C LEU A 11 -11.00 -16.30 -5.60
N LYS A 12 -10.15 -16.97 -4.83
CA LYS A 12 -10.58 -18.09 -3.98
C LYS A 12 -11.46 -17.62 -2.83
N ALA A 13 -11.12 -16.51 -2.19
CA ALA A 13 -11.94 -15.89 -1.16
C ALA A 13 -13.35 -15.54 -1.69
N HIS A 14 -13.44 -14.98 -2.91
CA HIS A 14 -14.72 -14.78 -3.60
C HIS A 14 -15.51 -16.09 -3.75
N ASN A 15 -14.85 -17.16 -4.22
CA ASN A 15 -15.50 -18.46 -4.39
C ASN A 15 -15.96 -19.08 -3.06
N ALA A 16 -15.27 -18.82 -1.96
CA ALA A 16 -15.73 -19.20 -0.64
C ALA A 16 -17.04 -18.47 -0.27
N PHE A 17 -17.13 -17.16 -0.55
CA PHE A 17 -18.38 -16.41 -0.35
C PHE A 17 -19.51 -16.86 -1.28
N VAL A 18 -19.22 -17.29 -2.51
CA VAL A 18 -20.20 -17.92 -3.40
C VAL A 18 -20.77 -19.19 -2.77
N ASN A 19 -19.93 -20.02 -2.15
CA ASN A 19 -20.39 -21.22 -1.46
C ASN A 19 -21.24 -20.87 -0.23
N ASP A 20 -20.80 -19.88 0.57
CA ASP A 20 -21.54 -19.41 1.74
C ASP A 20 -22.93 -18.87 1.35
N ALA A 21 -23.02 -18.09 0.27
CA ALA A 21 -24.28 -17.56 -0.25
C ALA A 21 -25.24 -18.66 -0.70
N ARG A 22 -24.74 -19.68 -1.41
CA ARG A 22 -25.55 -20.84 -1.83
C ARG A 22 -26.07 -21.63 -0.64
N LEU A 23 -25.23 -21.86 0.37
CA LEU A 23 -25.61 -22.56 1.60
C LEU A 23 -26.68 -21.77 2.38
N ALA A 24 -26.63 -20.44 2.33
CA ALA A 24 -27.64 -19.55 2.91
C ALA A 24 -28.94 -19.47 2.10
N GLY A 25 -29.04 -20.17 0.96
CA GLY A 25 -30.23 -20.18 0.12
C GLY A 25 -30.43 -18.91 -0.73
N VAL A 26 -29.36 -18.13 -0.97
CA VAL A 26 -29.42 -16.98 -1.88
C VAL A 26 -29.79 -17.47 -3.29
N PRO A 27 -30.76 -16.83 -3.98
CA PRO A 27 -31.13 -17.21 -5.35
C PRO A 27 -29.94 -17.18 -6.31
N ASN A 28 -29.88 -18.13 -7.24
CA ASN A 28 -28.71 -18.35 -8.10
C ASN A 28 -28.27 -17.11 -8.89
N ASP A 29 -29.21 -16.27 -9.30
CA ASP A 29 -28.98 -15.00 -10.03
C ASP A 29 -28.41 -13.89 -9.14
N HIS A 30 -28.52 -14.00 -7.82
CA HIS A 30 -27.99 -13.05 -6.84
C HIS A 30 -26.70 -13.52 -6.14
N VAL A 31 -26.30 -14.78 -6.31
CA VAL A 31 -25.13 -15.37 -5.62
C VAL A 31 -23.84 -14.60 -5.92
N PHE A 32 -23.62 -14.18 -7.16
CA PHE A 32 -22.41 -13.44 -7.52
C PHE A 32 -22.37 -12.08 -6.85
N ASP A 33 -23.46 -11.31 -6.92
CA ASP A 33 -23.52 -9.96 -6.35
C ASP A 33 -23.35 -9.99 -4.84
N GLU A 34 -23.94 -10.98 -4.17
CA GLU A 34 -23.74 -11.17 -2.73
C GLU A 34 -22.28 -11.50 -2.40
N ALA A 35 -21.65 -12.43 -3.12
CA ALA A 35 -20.25 -12.79 -2.90
C ALA A 35 -19.29 -11.61 -3.18
N ALA A 36 -19.54 -10.86 -4.25
CA ALA A 36 -18.78 -9.67 -4.60
C ALA A 36 -18.95 -8.56 -3.54
N ARG A 37 -20.16 -8.36 -3.02
CA ARG A 37 -20.43 -7.42 -1.91
C ARG A 37 -19.69 -7.83 -0.65
N GLN A 38 -19.78 -9.09 -0.24
CA GLN A 38 -19.07 -9.60 0.94
C GLN A 38 -17.55 -9.40 0.80
N LEU A 39 -16.97 -9.78 -0.33
CA LEU A 39 -15.53 -9.61 -0.56
C LEU A 39 -15.12 -8.13 -0.52
N ARG A 40 -15.87 -7.24 -1.18
CA ARG A 40 -15.59 -5.80 -1.20
C ARG A 40 -15.63 -5.20 0.21
N TRP A 41 -16.64 -5.56 1.00
CA TRP A 41 -16.80 -5.06 2.37
C TRP A 41 -15.69 -5.56 3.28
N HIS A 42 -15.28 -6.84 3.17
CA HIS A 42 -14.11 -7.34 3.89
C HIS A 42 -12.85 -6.57 3.50
N TYR A 43 -12.62 -6.34 2.21
CA TYR A 43 -11.45 -5.59 1.75
C TYR A 43 -11.43 -4.16 2.28
N GLN A 44 -12.54 -3.43 2.17
CA GLN A 44 -12.67 -2.07 2.69
C GLN A 44 -12.45 -2.01 4.20
N TRP A 45 -13.03 -2.95 4.96
CA TRP A 45 -12.85 -3.02 6.40
C TRP A 45 -11.39 -3.29 6.78
N ILE A 46 -10.73 -4.24 6.11
CA ILE A 46 -9.30 -4.54 6.34
C ILE A 46 -8.43 -3.31 6.04
N VAL A 47 -8.73 -2.58 4.96
CA VAL A 47 -8.02 -1.34 4.61
C VAL A 47 -8.12 -0.32 5.74
N LEU A 48 -9.31 -0.07 6.28
CA LEU A 48 -9.54 0.96 7.28
C LEU A 48 -9.15 0.56 8.70
N HIS A 49 -9.33 -0.70 9.08
CA HIS A 49 -9.21 -1.16 10.47
C HIS A 49 -7.97 -2.00 10.77
N GLU A 50 -7.27 -2.53 9.75
CA GLU A 50 -6.02 -3.28 9.95
C GLU A 50 -4.84 -2.59 9.27
N PHE A 51 -4.96 -2.32 7.96
CA PHE A 51 -3.86 -1.76 7.17
C PHE A 51 -3.58 -0.30 7.53
N LEU A 52 -4.61 0.55 7.57
CA LEU A 52 -4.40 1.97 7.84
C LEU A 52 -3.80 2.23 9.24
N PRO A 53 -4.30 1.65 10.35
CA PRO A 53 -3.71 1.84 11.67
C PRO A 53 -2.27 1.33 11.79
N THR A 54 -1.93 0.26 11.08
CA THR A 54 -0.54 -0.24 11.04
C THR A 54 0.38 0.69 10.25
N LEU A 55 -0.13 1.32 9.19
CA LEU A 55 0.64 2.21 8.32
C LEU A 55 0.86 3.61 8.91
N VAL A 56 -0.18 4.25 9.47
CA VAL A 56 -0.12 5.65 9.92
C VAL A 56 -0.17 5.79 11.45
N GLY A 57 -0.45 4.70 12.15
CA GLY A 57 -0.60 4.66 13.59
C GLY A 57 -2.07 4.78 14.02
N PRO A 58 -2.44 4.18 15.17
CA PRO A 58 -3.83 4.11 15.60
C PRO A 58 -4.43 5.49 15.86
N ALA A 59 -3.68 6.41 16.48
CA ALA A 59 -4.20 7.73 16.81
C ALA A 59 -4.70 8.52 15.58
N LEU A 60 -3.92 8.53 14.49
CA LEU A 60 -4.32 9.23 13.26
C LEU A 60 -5.42 8.48 12.51
N ALA A 61 -5.35 7.14 12.44
CA ALA A 61 -6.39 6.35 11.82
C ALA A 61 -7.75 6.52 12.52
N ASP A 62 -7.77 6.43 13.85
CA ASP A 62 -8.97 6.62 14.67
C ASP A 62 -9.53 8.04 14.54
N GLN A 63 -8.66 9.04 14.51
CA GLN A 63 -9.05 10.43 14.31
C GLN A 63 -9.77 10.62 12.97
N VAL A 64 -9.20 10.15 11.86
CA VAL A 64 -9.80 10.31 10.53
C VAL A 64 -11.08 9.49 10.38
N LEU A 65 -11.14 8.28 10.96
CA LEU A 65 -12.37 7.45 10.94
C LEU A 65 -13.52 8.11 11.71
N LYS A 66 -13.20 8.77 12.83
CA LYS A 66 -14.18 9.42 13.71
C LYS A 66 -14.64 10.78 13.19
N ASP A 67 -13.69 11.63 12.83
CA ASP A 67 -13.95 13.03 12.48
C ASP A 67 -14.25 13.20 10.98
N GLY A 68 -13.91 12.20 10.16
CA GLY A 68 -13.93 12.26 8.71
C GLY A 68 -12.71 13.00 8.14
N PRO A 69 -12.54 13.02 6.80
CA PRO A 69 -11.43 13.72 6.17
C PRO A 69 -11.67 15.24 6.18
N HIS A 70 -10.62 16.02 6.40
CA HIS A 70 -10.68 17.48 6.41
C HIS A 70 -10.27 18.10 5.07
N TYR A 71 -9.27 17.54 4.40
CA TYR A 71 -8.67 18.02 3.16
C TYR A 71 -9.20 17.29 1.93
N PHE A 72 -9.38 15.97 2.00
CA PHE A 72 -9.88 15.17 0.89
C PHE A 72 -11.34 14.75 1.08
N ARG A 73 -12.27 15.56 0.56
CA ARG A 73 -13.71 15.28 0.58
C ARG A 73 -14.22 15.09 -0.85
N PRO A 74 -14.01 13.90 -1.45
CA PRO A 74 -14.53 13.62 -2.77
C PRO A 74 -16.06 13.74 -2.73
N GLY A 75 -16.63 14.39 -3.73
CA GLY A 75 -18.08 14.38 -3.94
C GLY A 75 -18.54 13.03 -4.48
N ARG A 76 -19.57 13.04 -5.33
CA ARG A 76 -20.02 11.83 -6.03
C ARG A 76 -18.98 11.26 -6.99
N ASP A 77 -18.17 12.12 -7.58
CA ASP A 77 -17.09 11.74 -8.48
C ASP A 77 -15.78 11.64 -7.71
N ALA A 78 -15.61 10.50 -7.03
CA ALA A 78 -14.37 10.19 -6.33
C ALA A 78 -13.19 10.09 -7.32
N PHE A 79 -12.05 10.66 -6.93
CA PHE A 79 -10.82 10.64 -7.73
C PHE A 79 -9.61 10.35 -6.82
N ILE A 80 -8.47 10.00 -7.42
CA ILE A 80 -7.22 9.82 -6.66
C ILE A 80 -6.37 11.09 -6.82
N PRO A 81 -6.03 11.80 -5.72
CA PRO A 81 -5.13 12.95 -5.78
C PRO A 81 -3.72 12.57 -6.23
N LEU A 82 -3.03 13.49 -6.90
CA LEU A 82 -1.68 13.25 -7.40
C LEU A 82 -0.67 13.11 -6.25
N GLU A 83 -0.84 13.89 -5.17
CA GLU A 83 -0.03 13.79 -3.95
C GLU A 83 -0.11 12.40 -3.32
N PHE A 84 -1.26 11.72 -3.47
CA PHE A 84 -1.43 10.34 -3.05
C PHE A 84 -0.77 9.37 -4.03
N ALA A 85 -1.14 9.41 -5.31
CA ALA A 85 -0.71 8.42 -6.31
C ALA A 85 0.78 8.50 -6.68
N ASP A 86 1.31 9.72 -6.78
CA ASP A 86 2.64 10.00 -7.30
C ASP A 86 3.66 10.36 -6.20
N ALA A 87 3.23 10.42 -4.93
CA ALA A 87 4.15 10.56 -3.80
C ALA A 87 3.79 9.67 -2.60
N ALA A 88 2.75 10.00 -1.85
CA ALA A 88 2.53 9.42 -0.53
C ALA A 88 2.37 7.90 -0.58
N TYR A 89 1.55 7.37 -1.49
CA TYR A 89 1.27 5.94 -1.63
C TYR A 89 2.38 5.16 -2.35
N ARG A 90 3.48 5.82 -2.74
CA ARG A 90 4.71 5.20 -3.23
C ARG A 90 5.72 4.89 -2.12
N TYR A 91 5.35 5.12 -0.85
CA TYR A 91 6.17 4.75 0.31
C TYR A 91 6.60 3.28 0.28
N GLY A 92 5.75 2.41 -0.27
CA GLY A 92 5.96 0.97 -0.36
C GLY A 92 7.22 0.59 -1.14
N HIS A 93 7.76 1.46 -2.01
CA HIS A 93 9.02 1.20 -2.72
C HIS A 93 10.20 1.03 -1.76
N SER A 94 10.26 1.81 -0.67
CA SER A 94 11.30 1.69 0.37
C SER A 94 11.18 0.39 1.17
N GLN A 95 9.96 -0.11 1.32
CA GLN A 95 9.62 -1.30 2.08
C GLN A 95 9.99 -2.62 1.39
N ILE A 96 10.29 -2.60 0.09
CA ILE A 96 10.61 -3.79 -0.70
C ILE A 96 11.94 -4.42 -0.24
N ARG A 97 11.94 -5.74 -0.06
CA ARG A 97 13.10 -6.53 0.36
C ARG A 97 13.97 -6.95 -0.84
N HIS A 98 15.24 -7.24 -0.57
CA HIS A 98 16.12 -7.88 -1.54
C HIS A 98 15.70 -9.33 -1.82
N HIS A 99 15.37 -10.07 -0.77
CA HIS A 99 15.00 -11.47 -0.83
C HIS A 99 13.70 -11.72 -0.07
N PHE A 100 12.93 -12.69 -0.55
CA PHE A 100 11.66 -13.12 0.04
C PHE A 100 11.69 -14.62 0.30
N GLN A 101 11.33 -14.99 1.53
CA GLN A 101 10.96 -16.37 1.85
C GLN A 101 9.52 -16.56 1.37
N LEU A 102 9.31 -17.38 0.34
CA LEU A 102 7.98 -17.55 -0.27
C LEU A 102 7.15 -18.63 0.44
N ASN A 103 7.80 -19.72 0.85
CA ASN A 103 7.22 -20.86 1.56
C ASN A 103 8.32 -21.57 2.35
N LEU A 104 8.00 -22.62 3.11
CA LEU A 104 8.99 -23.36 3.91
C LEU A 104 9.70 -24.49 3.13
N LEU A 105 9.46 -24.62 1.82
CA LEU A 105 9.98 -25.69 0.97
C LEU A 105 11.20 -25.26 0.12
N SER A 106 11.45 -23.96 0.00
CA SER A 106 12.57 -23.40 -0.76
C SER A 106 13.37 -22.41 0.07
N ASP A 107 14.59 -22.12 -0.33
CA ASP A 107 15.36 -20.99 0.22
C ASP A 107 14.75 -19.64 -0.20
N PRO A 108 15.09 -18.53 0.49
CA PRO A 108 14.70 -17.19 0.06
C PRO A 108 15.23 -16.87 -1.35
N VAL A 109 14.38 -16.29 -2.19
CA VAL A 109 14.73 -15.91 -3.57
C VAL A 109 14.83 -14.39 -3.72
N PRO A 110 15.71 -13.87 -4.60
CA PRO A 110 15.84 -12.43 -4.81
C PRO A 110 14.63 -11.84 -5.53
N LEU A 111 14.39 -10.54 -5.38
CA LEU A 111 13.31 -9.85 -6.10
C LEU A 111 13.43 -10.02 -7.62
N PHE A 112 14.63 -9.83 -8.15
CA PHE A 112 14.94 -10.03 -9.56
C PHE A 112 16.13 -10.97 -9.72
N PRO A 113 16.09 -11.88 -10.72
CA PRO A 113 15.01 -12.08 -11.70
C PRO A 113 13.86 -12.97 -11.20
N ASP A 114 13.95 -13.55 -10.01
CA ASP A 114 13.10 -14.67 -9.56
C ASP A 114 11.63 -14.32 -9.36
N LEU A 115 11.31 -13.09 -8.94
CA LEU A 115 9.93 -12.66 -8.70
C LEU A 115 9.33 -11.82 -9.86
N LEU A 116 10.04 -11.72 -10.99
CA LEU A 116 9.54 -11.05 -12.19
C LEU A 116 8.16 -11.59 -12.60
N GLY A 117 7.32 -10.67 -13.10
CA GLY A 117 5.99 -10.97 -13.62
C GLY A 117 6.02 -11.58 -15.02
N PHE A 118 4.83 -11.63 -15.65
CA PHE A 118 4.65 -12.01 -17.06
C PHE A 118 5.16 -13.40 -17.45
N ARG A 119 5.19 -14.32 -16.49
CA ARG A 119 5.55 -15.72 -16.69
C ARG A 119 4.75 -16.62 -15.75
N ALA A 120 4.66 -17.91 -16.09
CA ALA A 120 4.08 -18.91 -15.21
C ALA A 120 4.81 -18.94 -13.86
N VAL A 121 4.06 -19.10 -12.77
CA VAL A 121 4.62 -19.22 -11.42
C VAL A 121 5.14 -20.65 -11.24
N PRO A 122 6.45 -20.86 -11.00
CA PRO A 122 6.96 -22.19 -10.70
C PRO A 122 6.33 -22.74 -9.41
N ARG A 123 6.07 -24.05 -9.35
CA ARG A 123 5.41 -24.67 -8.19
C ARG A 123 6.14 -24.40 -6.88
N GLN A 124 7.48 -24.40 -6.92
CA GLN A 124 8.33 -24.10 -5.76
C GLN A 124 8.24 -22.64 -5.29
N HIS A 125 7.66 -21.74 -6.10
CA HIS A 125 7.44 -20.33 -5.75
C HIS A 125 6.00 -20.03 -5.33
N ALA A 126 5.21 -21.07 -5.04
CA ALA A 126 3.90 -20.90 -4.41
C ALA A 126 4.06 -20.16 -3.07
N VAL A 127 3.29 -19.10 -2.87
CA VAL A 127 3.37 -18.27 -1.66
C VAL A 127 2.58 -18.91 -0.53
N ASP A 128 3.23 -19.07 0.63
CA ASP A 128 2.57 -19.25 1.92
C ASP A 128 2.33 -17.87 2.53
N TRP A 129 1.06 -17.42 2.51
CA TRP A 129 0.68 -16.10 3.00
C TRP A 129 0.92 -15.90 4.49
N LYS A 130 1.03 -16.96 5.29
CA LYS A 130 1.39 -16.86 6.72
C LYS A 130 2.81 -16.36 6.94
N LEU A 131 3.66 -16.40 5.92
CA LEU A 131 4.99 -15.78 5.97
C LEU A 131 4.95 -14.28 5.66
N PHE A 132 3.82 -13.73 5.22
CA PHE A 132 3.65 -12.32 4.85
C PHE A 132 2.66 -11.58 5.76
N PHE A 133 1.69 -12.30 6.31
CA PHE A 133 0.70 -11.78 7.24
C PHE A 133 0.74 -12.60 8.52
N ASP A 134 0.69 -11.93 9.67
CA ASP A 134 0.60 -12.64 10.94
C ASP A 134 -0.72 -13.41 11.01
N ALA A 135 -0.63 -14.66 11.46
CA ALA A 135 -1.79 -15.49 11.71
C ALA A 135 -1.69 -16.08 13.13
N PRO A 136 -2.82 -16.27 13.82
CA PRO A 136 -2.83 -16.95 15.12
C PRO A 136 -2.12 -18.30 15.02
N HIS A 137 -1.27 -18.59 16.02
CA HIS A 137 -0.51 -19.86 16.11
C HIS A 137 0.47 -20.12 14.95
N ALA A 138 0.79 -19.12 14.12
CA ALA A 138 1.85 -19.20 13.12
C ALA A 138 3.14 -18.51 13.61
N THR A 139 4.28 -18.85 12.99
CA THR A 139 5.52 -18.08 13.13
C THR A 139 5.28 -16.65 12.64
N SER A 140 5.87 -15.66 13.32
CA SER A 140 5.76 -14.26 12.92
C SER A 140 6.11 -14.05 11.45
N ALA A 141 5.29 -13.28 10.74
CA ALA A 141 5.50 -13.00 9.34
C ALA A 141 6.81 -12.24 9.10
N GLN A 142 7.39 -12.44 7.91
CA GLN A 142 8.55 -11.68 7.48
C GLN A 142 8.16 -10.21 7.29
N ARG A 143 8.88 -9.30 7.95
CA ARG A 143 8.55 -7.87 7.89
C ARG A 143 9.09 -7.18 6.65
N ALA A 144 8.35 -6.18 6.16
CA ALA A 144 8.88 -5.23 5.20
C ALA A 144 10.14 -4.53 5.73
N LYS A 145 10.91 -3.92 4.83
CA LYS A 145 11.91 -2.93 5.24
C LYS A 145 11.22 -1.72 5.88
N LYS A 146 12.01 -0.94 6.62
CA LYS A 146 11.58 0.37 7.11
C LYS A 146 11.27 1.29 5.94
N ILE A 147 10.36 2.24 6.16
CA ILE A 147 10.15 3.40 5.31
C ILE A 147 11.30 4.36 5.62
N ASP A 148 12.42 4.13 4.95
CA ASP A 148 13.59 4.97 5.01
C ASP A 148 13.92 5.50 3.61
N GLY A 149 14.60 6.64 3.50
CA GLY A 149 14.95 7.27 2.21
C GLY A 149 15.91 6.47 1.33
N LYS A 150 15.93 5.13 1.45
CA LYS A 150 16.81 4.20 0.72
C LYS A 150 15.97 3.14 0.04
N LEU A 151 16.39 2.76 -1.17
CA LEU A 151 15.84 1.61 -1.88
C LEU A 151 16.86 0.47 -1.89
N VAL A 152 16.37 -0.76 -2.06
CA VAL A 152 17.25 -1.90 -2.34
C VAL A 152 17.92 -1.71 -3.70
N LYS A 153 19.18 -2.17 -3.84
CA LYS A 153 19.95 -2.03 -5.10
C LYS A 153 19.17 -2.50 -6.33
N ALA A 154 18.40 -3.58 -6.21
CA ALA A 154 17.57 -4.12 -7.29
C ALA A 154 16.49 -3.14 -7.81
N LEU A 155 16.13 -2.11 -7.04
CA LEU A 155 15.23 -1.03 -7.46
C LEU A 155 15.96 0.23 -7.94
N ILE A 156 17.25 0.36 -7.65
CA ILE A 156 18.12 1.39 -8.24
C ILE A 156 18.62 0.95 -9.61
N ASP A 157 18.85 -0.35 -9.78
CA ASP A 157 19.33 -0.96 -11.00
C ASP A 157 18.26 -1.92 -11.56
N LEU A 158 17.11 -1.36 -11.97
CA LEU A 158 16.02 -2.18 -12.49
C LEU A 158 16.44 -2.92 -13.77
N PRO A 159 16.09 -4.21 -13.91
CA PRO A 159 16.42 -4.97 -15.10
C PRO A 159 15.67 -4.44 -16.33
N VAL A 160 16.27 -4.62 -17.51
CA VAL A 160 15.69 -4.22 -18.81
C VAL A 160 14.26 -4.75 -19.00
N ALA A 161 13.98 -5.97 -18.51
CA ALA A 161 12.65 -6.57 -18.54
C ALA A 161 11.55 -5.73 -17.84
N VAL A 162 11.94 -4.83 -16.93
CA VAL A 162 11.05 -3.89 -16.23
C VAL A 162 11.09 -2.51 -16.87
N THR A 163 12.28 -2.06 -17.28
CA THR A 163 12.49 -0.67 -17.71
C THR A 163 12.22 -0.42 -19.18
N GLY A 164 12.23 -1.49 -20.00
CA GLY A 164 12.50 -1.40 -21.43
C GLY A 164 13.97 -1.06 -21.70
N GLU A 165 14.36 -1.07 -22.98
CA GLU A 165 15.61 -0.43 -23.40
C GLU A 165 15.47 1.08 -23.16
N THR A 166 16.43 1.67 -22.44
CA THR A 166 16.47 3.11 -22.16
C THR A 166 17.86 3.63 -22.51
N GLU A 167 17.91 4.74 -23.24
CA GLU A 167 19.16 5.41 -23.61
C GLU A 167 19.78 6.18 -22.43
N ILE A 168 18.97 6.51 -21.42
CA ILE A 168 19.39 7.22 -20.23
C ILE A 168 19.53 6.22 -19.07
N ASP A 169 20.77 5.94 -18.69
CA ASP A 169 21.11 4.98 -17.62
C ASP A 169 20.38 5.27 -16.31
N ALA A 170 20.26 6.55 -15.95
CA ALA A 170 19.59 6.97 -14.72
C ALA A 170 18.12 6.52 -14.64
N TYR A 171 17.45 6.28 -15.77
CA TYR A 171 16.08 5.80 -15.76
C TYR A 171 15.96 4.34 -15.34
N HIS A 172 17.05 3.56 -15.27
CA HIS A 172 17.02 2.26 -14.59
C HIS A 172 16.71 2.36 -13.09
N SER A 173 16.81 3.54 -12.49
CA SER A 173 16.44 3.74 -11.09
C SER A 173 14.96 4.05 -10.90
N LEU A 174 14.29 3.25 -10.08
CA LEU A 174 12.92 3.52 -9.64
C LEU A 174 12.84 4.86 -8.92
N ALA A 175 13.87 5.22 -8.12
CA ALA A 175 13.91 6.50 -7.44
C ALA A 175 13.95 7.68 -8.42
N VAL A 176 14.76 7.58 -9.48
CA VAL A 176 14.79 8.61 -10.54
C VAL A 176 13.43 8.70 -11.23
N ARG A 177 12.80 7.56 -11.53
CA ARG A 177 11.46 7.52 -12.15
C ARG A 177 10.38 8.14 -11.26
N ASP A 178 10.41 7.90 -9.95
CA ASP A 178 9.49 8.51 -8.99
C ASP A 178 9.68 10.03 -8.90
N LEU A 179 10.94 10.49 -8.78
CA LEU A 179 11.26 11.92 -8.74
C LEU A 179 10.86 12.65 -10.04
N GLN A 180 11.18 12.06 -11.20
CA GLN A 180 10.81 12.61 -12.50
C GLN A 180 9.30 12.61 -12.73
N ARG A 181 8.58 11.59 -12.25
CA ARG A 181 7.11 11.57 -12.30
C ARG A 181 6.55 12.74 -11.51
N GLY A 182 6.97 12.89 -10.25
CA GLY A 182 6.51 13.97 -9.39
C GLY A 182 6.82 15.35 -9.96
N GLN A 183 8.01 15.53 -10.54
CA GLN A 183 8.37 16.77 -11.23
C GLN A 183 7.49 17.01 -12.47
N GLY A 184 7.29 15.98 -13.31
CA GLY A 184 6.56 16.09 -14.58
C GLY A 184 5.07 16.42 -14.41
N ILE A 185 4.47 16.05 -13.28
CA ILE A 185 3.08 16.40 -12.94
C ILE A 185 2.97 17.62 -12.02
N GLY A 186 4.09 18.23 -11.65
CA GLY A 186 4.12 19.45 -10.85
C GLY A 186 3.71 19.26 -9.38
N LEU A 187 4.11 18.16 -8.75
CA LEU A 187 3.85 17.98 -7.31
C LEU A 187 4.46 19.12 -6.48
N PRO A 188 3.77 19.58 -5.42
CA PRO A 188 4.36 20.48 -4.46
C PRO A 188 5.55 19.84 -3.74
N SER A 189 6.38 20.64 -3.08
CA SER A 189 7.40 20.12 -2.17
C SER A 189 6.76 19.57 -0.89
N GLY A 190 7.50 18.72 -0.17
CA GLY A 190 7.06 18.24 1.13
C GLY A 190 6.84 19.36 2.15
N GLU A 191 7.73 20.35 2.16
CA GLU A 191 7.66 21.51 3.03
C GLU A 191 6.44 22.40 2.70
N ALA A 192 6.10 22.58 1.42
CA ALA A 192 4.90 23.30 1.03
C ALA A 192 3.62 22.60 1.49
N VAL A 193 3.56 21.27 1.35
CA VAL A 193 2.42 20.48 1.83
C VAL A 193 2.34 20.53 3.35
N ALA A 194 3.46 20.35 4.07
CA ALA A 194 3.50 20.45 5.53
C ALA A 194 2.93 21.80 6.02
N ARG A 195 3.39 22.91 5.44
CA ARG A 195 2.88 24.26 5.74
C ARG A 195 1.39 24.40 5.44
N HIS A 196 0.90 23.83 4.34
CA HIS A 196 -0.53 23.86 4.01
C HIS A 196 -1.39 23.09 5.01
N LEU A 197 -0.87 21.97 5.52
CA LEU A 197 -1.53 21.13 6.52
C LEU A 197 -1.37 21.64 7.96
N GLY A 198 -0.64 22.75 8.18
CA GLY A 198 -0.33 23.26 9.51
C GLY A 198 0.66 22.39 10.29
N ILE A 199 1.44 21.57 9.60
CA ILE A 199 2.48 20.69 10.15
C ILE A 199 3.83 21.41 10.04
N THR A 200 4.64 21.39 11.11
CA THR A 200 6.00 21.92 11.05
C THR A 200 6.83 21.13 10.04
N PRO A 201 7.38 21.76 8.99
CA PRO A 201 8.17 21.06 7.98
C PRO A 201 9.51 20.60 8.57
N LEU A 202 10.01 19.45 8.08
CA LEU A 202 11.39 19.05 8.32
C LEU A 202 12.35 20.06 7.70
N ILE A 203 13.49 20.27 8.36
CA ILE A 203 14.59 21.06 7.80
C ILE A 203 15.48 20.20 6.89
N ALA A 204 16.23 20.84 6.00
CA ALA A 204 17.06 20.16 5.00
C ALA A 204 18.06 19.13 5.59
N ASP A 205 18.56 19.38 6.80
CA ASP A 205 19.45 18.48 7.52
C ASP A 205 18.74 17.21 8.03
N GLU A 206 17.49 17.34 8.50
CA GLU A 206 16.67 16.20 8.93
C GLU A 206 16.28 15.31 7.74
N VAL A 207 15.91 15.95 6.63
CA VAL A 207 15.68 15.27 5.35
C VAL A 207 16.97 14.60 4.86
N GLY A 208 18.15 15.17 5.16
CA GLY A 208 19.44 14.66 4.68
C GLY A 208 19.71 15.00 3.22
N ILE A 209 18.98 15.96 2.64
CA ILE A 209 19.15 16.37 1.24
C ILE A 209 20.29 17.39 1.09
N ALA A 210 20.63 18.12 2.15
CA ALA A 210 21.71 19.11 2.15
C ALA A 210 23.07 18.51 1.76
N SER A 211 23.35 17.26 2.18
CA SER A 211 24.59 16.56 1.82
C SER A 211 24.72 16.23 0.33
N THR A 212 23.65 16.36 -0.44
CA THR A 212 23.65 16.13 -1.90
C THR A 212 24.00 17.38 -2.71
N GLY A 213 24.12 18.54 -2.06
CA GLY A 213 24.27 19.84 -2.73
C GLY A 213 22.93 20.41 -3.26
N TRP A 214 21.80 19.82 -2.88
CA TRP A 214 20.48 20.36 -3.18
C TRP A 214 20.17 21.57 -2.30
N HIS A 215 19.65 22.64 -2.91
CA HIS A 215 19.33 23.90 -2.22
C HIS A 215 17.84 24.28 -2.26
N GLY A 216 17.01 23.50 -2.95
CA GLY A 216 15.56 23.72 -3.01
C GLY A 216 14.81 23.03 -1.87
N GLU A 217 13.50 23.25 -1.83
CA GLU A 217 12.61 22.40 -1.04
C GLU A 217 12.59 20.96 -1.60
N THR A 218 12.16 20.01 -0.78
CA THR A 218 12.31 18.58 -1.03
C THR A 218 11.18 18.04 -1.90
N PRO A 219 11.47 17.24 -2.95
CA PRO A 219 10.43 16.53 -3.69
C PRO A 219 9.54 15.68 -2.77
N LEU A 220 8.21 15.80 -2.89
CA LEU A 220 7.24 15.26 -1.93
C LEU A 220 7.44 13.77 -1.62
N TRP A 221 7.67 12.94 -2.63
CA TRP A 221 7.90 11.50 -2.43
C TRP A 221 9.10 11.25 -1.50
N TYR A 222 10.23 11.91 -1.76
CA TYR A 222 11.42 11.74 -0.95
C TYR A 222 11.24 12.33 0.46
N TYR A 223 10.59 13.49 0.56
CA TYR A 223 10.24 14.08 1.85
C TYR A 223 9.44 13.10 2.71
N ILE A 224 8.40 12.46 2.15
CA ILE A 224 7.56 11.49 2.89
C ILE A 224 8.37 10.29 3.40
N LEU A 225 9.33 9.78 2.62
CA LEU A 225 10.21 8.70 3.08
C LEU A 225 11.13 9.14 4.22
N ARG A 226 11.67 10.37 4.15
CA ARG A 226 12.54 10.92 5.20
C ARG A 226 11.74 11.30 6.44
N GLU A 227 10.53 11.82 6.28
CA GLU A 227 9.59 12.11 7.35
C GLU A 227 9.23 10.85 8.14
N ALA A 228 8.94 9.75 7.45
CA ALA A 228 8.70 8.47 8.10
C ALA A 228 9.92 8.01 8.94
N ASP A 229 11.13 8.13 8.40
CA ASP A 229 12.37 7.77 9.11
C ASP A 229 12.61 8.65 10.34
N VAL A 230 12.56 9.97 10.18
CA VAL A 230 12.84 10.95 11.24
C VAL A 230 11.79 10.91 12.34
N CYS A 231 10.50 10.92 11.99
CA CYS A 231 9.43 11.06 12.97
C CYS A 231 8.99 9.73 13.59
N THR A 232 9.23 8.60 12.93
CA THR A 232 8.70 7.29 13.38
C THR A 232 9.74 6.17 13.41
N GLY A 233 11.00 6.46 13.08
CA GLY A 233 12.04 5.45 12.90
C GLY A 233 11.78 4.55 11.69
N GLY A 234 10.98 5.01 10.72
CA GLY A 234 10.61 4.31 9.50
C GLY A 234 9.63 3.16 9.70
N HIS A 235 8.98 3.05 10.86
CA HIS A 235 8.01 1.99 11.13
C HIS A 235 6.62 2.31 10.59
N ARG A 236 6.31 3.59 10.40
CA ARG A 236 5.02 4.12 9.95
C ARG A 236 5.24 5.36 9.09
N LEU A 237 4.21 5.82 8.38
CA LEU A 237 4.27 7.12 7.72
C LEU A 237 4.38 8.25 8.74
N GLY A 238 5.08 9.31 8.36
CA GLY A 238 5.15 10.55 9.13
C GLY A 238 3.86 11.39 9.03
N PRO A 239 3.79 12.55 9.69
CA PRO A 239 2.60 13.37 9.76
C PRO A 239 2.00 13.76 8.39
N VAL A 240 2.80 14.26 7.44
CA VAL A 240 2.32 14.66 6.11
C VAL A 240 1.90 13.44 5.31
N GLY A 241 2.80 12.45 5.15
CA GLY A 241 2.51 11.27 4.34
C GLY A 241 1.34 10.46 4.89
N GLY A 242 1.27 10.32 6.22
CA GLY A 242 0.23 9.60 6.92
C GLY A 242 -1.13 10.25 6.77
N LEU A 243 -1.21 11.59 6.88
CA LEU A 243 -2.48 12.30 6.74
C LEU A 243 -3.02 12.21 5.30
N ILE A 244 -2.16 12.39 4.29
CA ILE A 244 -2.54 12.22 2.88
C ILE A 244 -3.14 10.84 2.64
N VAL A 245 -2.46 9.77 3.11
CA VAL A 245 -2.93 8.40 2.89
C VAL A 245 -4.20 8.11 3.68
N ALA A 246 -4.28 8.51 4.94
CA ALA A 246 -5.43 8.28 5.80
C ALA A 246 -6.69 8.95 5.24
N GLU A 247 -6.60 10.22 4.87
CA GLU A 247 -7.75 10.96 4.36
C GLU A 247 -8.22 10.43 3.01
N VAL A 248 -7.31 10.08 2.10
CA VAL A 248 -7.69 9.55 0.80
C VAL A 248 -8.36 8.19 0.94
N LEU A 249 -7.78 7.25 1.69
CA LEU A 249 -8.39 5.94 1.87
C LEU A 249 -9.75 6.02 2.57
N ASN A 250 -9.85 6.80 3.65
CA ASN A 250 -11.13 6.99 4.33
C ASN A 250 -12.16 7.70 3.44
N GLY A 251 -11.78 8.81 2.80
CA GLY A 251 -12.68 9.60 1.96
C GLY A 251 -13.22 8.81 0.76
N LEU A 252 -12.42 7.94 0.14
CA LEU A 252 -12.88 7.06 -0.93
C LEU A 252 -13.90 6.02 -0.45
N VAL A 253 -13.67 5.42 0.72
CA VAL A 253 -14.62 4.44 1.30
C VAL A 253 -15.90 5.12 1.76
N ASP A 254 -15.83 6.37 2.22
CA ASP A 254 -17.01 7.16 2.62
C ASP A 254 -17.86 7.61 1.44
N ALA A 255 -17.22 7.94 0.32
CA ALA A 255 -17.92 8.37 -0.89
C ALA A 255 -18.56 7.20 -1.66
N ASP A 256 -18.10 5.97 -1.45
CA ASP A 256 -18.66 4.78 -2.08
C ASP A 256 -20.03 4.44 -1.47
N ALA A 257 -21.10 4.70 -2.24
CA ALA A 257 -22.47 4.39 -1.86
C ALA A 257 -22.73 2.88 -1.63
N THR A 258 -21.83 2.01 -2.10
CA THR A 258 -21.89 0.55 -1.91
C THR A 258 -20.99 0.05 -0.78
N SER A 259 -20.32 0.94 -0.05
CA SER A 259 -19.40 0.64 1.04
C SER A 259 -20.10 0.00 2.24
N PHE A 260 -19.37 -0.82 2.99
CA PHE A 260 -19.85 -1.33 4.28
C PHE A 260 -20.20 -0.19 5.26
N ARG A 261 -19.58 0.98 5.12
CA ARG A 261 -19.87 2.17 5.93
C ARG A 261 -21.24 2.77 5.68
N GLN A 262 -21.86 2.47 4.55
CA GLN A 262 -23.22 2.90 4.19
C GLN A 262 -24.28 1.86 4.57
N SER A 263 -23.88 0.75 5.21
CA SER A 263 -24.81 -0.26 5.74
C SER A 263 -25.69 0.33 6.85
N HIS A 264 -26.99 0.03 6.82
CA HIS A 264 -27.93 0.45 7.87
C HIS A 264 -27.74 -0.31 9.19
N ASP A 265 -27.21 -1.53 9.11
CA ASP A 265 -26.86 -2.36 10.27
C ASP A 265 -25.34 -2.38 10.45
N GLU A 266 -24.90 -2.51 11.69
CA GLU A 266 -23.48 -2.72 12.00
C GLU A 266 -22.98 -3.98 11.29
N TRP A 267 -21.94 -3.83 10.48
CA TRP A 267 -21.33 -4.92 9.74
C TRP A 267 -19.91 -5.17 10.23
N LEU A 268 -19.60 -6.44 10.50
CA LEU A 268 -18.26 -6.90 10.85
C LEU A 268 -17.85 -8.05 9.93
N PRO A 269 -16.55 -8.17 9.60
CA PRO A 269 -16.06 -9.27 8.79
C PRO A 269 -16.28 -10.60 9.50
N LYS A 270 -16.73 -11.61 8.74
CA LYS A 270 -16.92 -12.98 9.25
C LYS A 270 -15.65 -13.83 9.17
N LYS A 271 -14.65 -13.35 8.42
CA LYS A 271 -13.35 -14.00 8.20
C LYS A 271 -12.24 -12.94 8.29
N SER A 272 -11.15 -13.28 8.95
CA SER A 272 -9.93 -12.48 8.99
C SER A 272 -9.22 -12.47 7.63
N LEU A 273 -8.31 -11.51 7.42
CA LEU A 273 -7.45 -11.48 6.23
C LEU A 273 -6.67 -12.80 6.05
N SER A 274 -6.14 -13.34 7.15
CA SER A 274 -5.37 -14.59 7.12
C SER A 274 -6.22 -15.79 6.66
N GLU A 275 -7.48 -15.87 7.10
CA GLU A 275 -8.42 -16.92 6.68
C GLU A 275 -8.83 -16.77 5.22
N LEU A 276 -9.02 -15.53 4.75
CA LEU A 276 -9.33 -15.26 3.33
C LEU A 276 -8.15 -15.65 2.43
N LEU A 277 -6.93 -15.33 2.84
CA LEU A 277 -5.72 -15.61 2.05
C LEU A 277 -5.27 -17.08 2.11
N ALA A 278 -5.63 -17.81 3.17
CA ALA A 278 -5.30 -19.23 3.33
C ALA A 278 -6.31 -20.18 2.65
N SER A 279 -7.46 -19.66 2.19
CA SER A 279 -8.53 -20.43 1.54
C SER A 279 -8.23 -20.90 0.10
#